data_AF-A0A938EB35-F1
#
_entry.id   AF-A0A938EB35-F1
#
_cell.length_a   1.000
_cell.length_b   1.000
_cell.length_c   1.000
_cell.angle_alpha   90.00
_cell.angle_beta   90.00
_cell.angle_gamma   90.00
#
_symmetry.space_group_name_H-M   'P 1'
#
loop_
_entity.id
_entity.type
_entity.pdbx_description
1 polymer ?
#
loop_
_entity_poly.entity_id
_entity_poly.type
_entity_poly.pdbx_seq_one_letter_code
_entity_poly.pdbx_strand_id
1 'polypeptide(L)'
;MGGDATVSGAEDQAAFRLATFLVTAARDVVDEPAIYAPFRMIDAVDRFLADAFDDDFLRGIQPELARGKLQVLNDREAFVVWLDEITAAFAAEAKRRNLAGDA
;
A
#
# COMPACT_ATOMS: atom_id res chain seq x y z
N MET A 1 33.44 19.16 3.77
CA MET A 1 32.68 17.90 3.95
C MET A 1 31.27 18.29 4.37
N GLY A 2 30.37 18.41 3.41
CA GLY A 2 28.96 18.70 3.65
C GLY A 2 28.18 17.72 2.82
N GLY A 3 27.64 16.69 3.47
CA GLY A 3 26.85 15.66 2.84
C GLY A 3 25.81 15.16 3.83
N ASP A 4 24.59 15.04 3.35
CA ASP A 4 23.57 14.08 3.79
C ASP A 4 22.51 14.46 4.85
N ALA A 5 22.51 15.67 5.41
CA ALA A 5 21.54 16.00 6.46
C ALA A 5 20.11 16.36 5.99
N THR A 6 19.83 16.42 4.68
CA THR A 6 18.54 16.92 4.16
C THR A 6 17.57 15.85 3.69
N VAL A 7 18.03 14.60 3.50
CA VAL A 7 17.20 13.51 2.95
C VAL A 7 16.42 12.77 4.05
N SER A 8 17.05 12.50 5.21
CA SER A 8 16.40 11.75 6.30
C SER A 8 15.16 12.44 6.86
N GLY A 9 15.14 13.78 6.95
CA GLY A 9 14.00 14.50 7.52
C GLY A 9 12.70 14.37 6.72
N ALA A 10 12.78 14.13 5.41
CA ALA A 10 11.61 13.93 4.56
C ALA A 10 11.06 12.49 4.69
N GLU A 11 11.95 11.51 4.71
CA GLU A 11 11.65 10.09 4.93
C GLU A 11 11.06 9.87 6.34
N ASP A 12 11.65 10.49 7.37
CA ASP A 12 11.16 10.44 8.75
C ASP A 12 9.73 11.02 8.86
N GLN A 13 9.45 12.11 8.15
CA GLN A 13 8.10 12.67 8.11
C GLN A 13 7.10 11.78 7.36
N ALA A 14 7.52 11.14 6.27
CA ALA A 14 6.66 10.21 5.53
C ALA A 14 6.33 8.97 6.37
N ALA A 15 7.34 8.38 7.02
CA ALA A 15 7.19 7.29 7.97
C ALA A 15 6.27 7.69 9.13
N PHE A 16 6.45 8.88 9.72
CA PHE A 16 5.60 9.36 10.81
C PHE A 16 4.14 9.57 10.38
N ARG A 17 3.90 10.11 9.17
CA ARG A 17 2.55 10.24 8.60
C ARG A 17 1.88 8.88 8.39
N LEU A 18 2.60 7.91 7.83
CA LEU A 18 2.08 6.55 7.62
C LEU A 18 1.81 5.86 8.96
N ALA A 19 2.72 5.96 9.92
CA ALA A 19 2.54 5.41 11.27
C ALA A 19 1.32 6.03 11.98
N THR A 20 1.15 7.35 11.87
CA THR A 20 -0.02 8.06 12.43
C THR A 20 -1.31 7.53 11.80
N PHE A 21 -1.34 7.40 10.47
CA PHE A 21 -2.49 6.84 9.77
C PHE A 21 -2.81 5.41 10.25
N LEU A 22 -1.82 4.53 10.35
CA LEU A 22 -2.01 3.14 10.78
C LEU A 22 -2.52 3.03 12.22
N VAL A 23 -2.01 3.86 13.13
CA VAL A 23 -2.45 3.88 14.53
C VAL A 23 -3.89 4.37 14.65
N THR A 24 -4.26 5.44 13.96
CA THR A 24 -5.64 5.94 13.97
C THR A 24 -6.59 4.94 13.30
N ALA A 25 -6.19 4.39 12.14
CA ALA A 25 -6.89 3.35 11.43
C ALA A 25 -7.22 2.14 12.30
N ALA A 26 -6.24 1.65 13.06
CA ALA A 26 -6.39 0.50 13.94
C ALA A 26 -7.43 0.73 15.05
N ARG A 27 -7.57 1.97 15.56
CA ARG A 27 -8.62 2.30 16.51
C ARG A 27 -9.98 2.35 15.82
N ASP A 28 -10.08 3.02 14.68
CA ASP A 28 -11.36 3.26 14.01
C ASP A 28 -12.04 1.96 13.55
N VAL A 29 -11.27 0.99 13.05
CA VAL A 29 -11.81 -0.29 12.54
C VAL A 29 -12.50 -1.15 13.61
N VAL A 30 -12.32 -0.86 14.89
CA VAL A 30 -13.01 -1.57 15.98
C VAL A 30 -14.51 -1.29 15.97
N ASP A 31 -14.91 -0.05 15.67
CA ASP A 31 -16.30 0.40 15.74
C ASP A 31 -16.97 0.49 14.37
N GLU A 32 -16.22 0.26 13.30
CA GLU A 32 -16.67 0.36 11.92
C GLU A 32 -17.01 -0.99 11.27
N PRO A 33 -17.76 -1.00 10.14
CA PRO A 33 -17.94 -2.20 9.33
C PRO A 33 -16.60 -2.86 8.99
N ALA A 34 -16.50 -4.18 9.25
CA ALA A 34 -15.26 -4.95 9.09
C ALA A 34 -14.59 -4.82 7.71
N ILE A 35 -15.37 -4.57 6.65
CA ILE A 35 -14.86 -4.36 5.29
C ILE A 35 -13.95 -3.12 5.15
N TYR A 36 -14.02 -2.17 6.07
CA TYR A 36 -13.11 -1.02 6.04
C TYR A 36 -11.71 -1.35 6.56
N ALA A 37 -11.52 -2.46 7.28
CA ALA A 37 -10.19 -2.92 7.65
C ALA A 37 -9.30 -3.24 6.42
N PRO A 38 -9.71 -4.11 5.46
CA PRO A 38 -8.91 -4.34 4.26
C PRO A 38 -8.77 -3.09 3.39
N PHE A 39 -9.79 -2.22 3.31
CA PHE A 39 -9.65 -0.92 2.64
C PHE A 39 -8.50 -0.09 3.21
N ARG A 40 -8.43 0.05 4.55
CA ARG A 40 -7.36 0.81 5.20
C ARG A 40 -5.98 0.20 5.03
N MET A 41 -5.89 -1.14 4.96
CA MET A 41 -4.63 -1.81 4.64
C MET A 41 -4.14 -1.44 3.25
N ILE A 42 -5.03 -1.40 2.25
CA ILE A 42 -4.65 -1.00 0.89
C ILE A 42 -4.36 0.51 0.80
N ASP A 43 -5.13 1.35 1.50
CA ASP A 43 -4.86 2.80 1.58
C ASP A 43 -3.48 3.08 2.21
N ALA A 44 -3.07 2.29 3.21
CA ALA A 44 -1.72 2.36 3.78
C ALA A 44 -0.64 2.01 2.74
N VAL A 45 -0.85 0.95 1.95
CA VAL A 45 0.10 0.56 0.89
C VAL A 45 0.18 1.66 -0.18
N ASP A 46 -0.94 2.20 -0.64
CA ASP A 46 -0.95 3.28 -1.63
C ASP A 46 -0.22 4.55 -1.12
N ARG A 47 -0.44 4.93 0.14
CA ARG A 47 0.29 6.02 0.81
C ARG A 47 1.77 5.73 0.96
N PHE A 48 2.13 4.50 1.29
CA PHE A 48 3.52 4.07 1.35
C PHE A 48 4.17 4.22 -0.02
N LEU A 49 3.51 3.74 -1.08
CA LEU A 49 3.97 3.82 -2.47
C LEU A 49 4.02 5.25 -3.05
N ALA A 50 3.41 6.24 -2.40
CA ALA A 50 3.48 7.64 -2.83
C ALA A 50 4.88 8.23 -2.73
N ASP A 51 5.73 7.66 -1.87
CA ASP A 51 7.16 7.95 -1.85
C ASP A 51 7.79 7.20 -3.04
N ALA A 52 8.57 7.87 -3.88
CA ALA A 52 9.04 7.28 -5.14
C ALA A 52 9.97 6.07 -4.90
N PHE A 53 9.48 4.86 -5.20
CA PHE A 53 10.30 3.65 -5.21
C PHE A 53 10.99 3.45 -6.55
N ASP A 54 12.24 3.02 -6.50
CA ASP A 54 12.95 2.51 -7.68
C ASP A 54 12.57 1.04 -7.94
N ASP A 55 11.28 0.79 -8.17
CA ASP A 55 10.72 -0.54 -8.42
C ASP A 55 9.60 -0.47 -9.47
N ASP A 56 9.79 -1.15 -10.60
CA ASP A 56 8.86 -1.10 -11.74
C ASP A 56 7.49 -1.69 -11.42
N PHE A 57 7.44 -2.77 -10.63
CA PHE A 57 6.18 -3.38 -10.23
C PHE A 57 5.39 -2.45 -9.31
N LEU A 58 6.04 -1.89 -8.29
CA LEU A 58 5.39 -0.97 -7.35
C LEU A 58 4.87 0.29 -8.05
N ARG A 59 5.65 0.85 -8.97
CA ARG A 59 5.25 2.00 -9.79
C ARG A 59 4.08 1.67 -10.73
N GLY A 60 4.09 0.47 -11.30
CA GLY A 60 3.04 0.00 -12.19
C GLY A 60 1.71 -0.28 -11.48
N ILE A 61 1.75 -0.78 -10.24
CA ILE A 61 0.55 -1.20 -9.50
C ILE A 61 -0.12 -0.07 -8.72
N GLN A 62 0.63 0.98 -8.35
CA GLN A 62 0.09 2.09 -7.55
C GLN A 62 -1.18 2.75 -8.14
N PRO A 63 -1.27 3.07 -9.46
CA PRO A 63 -2.51 3.63 -10.03
C PRO A 63 -3.72 2.71 -9.85
N GLU A 64 -3.51 1.40 -9.85
CA GLU A 64 -4.56 0.42 -9.64
C GLU A 64 -5.00 0.39 -8.16
N LEU A 65 -4.06 0.45 -7.21
CA LEU A 65 -4.37 0.58 -5.78
C LEU A 65 -5.19 1.85 -5.49
N ALA A 66 -4.79 2.99 -6.05
CA ALA A 66 -5.47 4.27 -5.87
C ALA A 66 -6.93 4.24 -6.38
N ARG A 67 -7.18 3.55 -7.50
CA ARG A 67 -8.52 3.42 -8.11
C ARG A 67 -9.38 2.36 -7.44
N GLY A 68 -8.86 1.14 -7.31
CA GLY A 68 -9.64 -0.02 -6.88
C GLY A 68 -10.08 0.07 -5.42
N LYS A 69 -9.28 0.70 -4.54
CA LYS A 69 -9.67 0.92 -3.13
C LYS A 69 -10.99 1.69 -2.98
N LEU A 70 -11.37 2.52 -3.96
CA LEU A 70 -12.62 3.29 -3.93
C LEU A 70 -13.87 2.45 -4.21
N GLN A 71 -13.72 1.20 -4.69
CA GLN A 71 -14.84 0.30 -4.93
C GLN A 71 -15.61 0.00 -3.66
N VAL A 72 -14.94 -0.04 -2.49
CA VAL A 72 -15.57 -0.29 -1.18
C VAL A 72 -16.76 0.63 -0.88
N LEU A 73 -16.78 1.82 -1.49
CA LEU A 73 -17.81 2.85 -1.30
C LEU A 73 -19.11 2.56 -2.07
N ASN A 74 -19.02 1.88 -3.22
CA ASN A 74 -20.12 1.76 -4.17
C ASN A 74 -20.49 0.30 -4.48
N ASP A 75 -19.53 -0.61 -4.41
CA ASP A 75 -19.69 -2.02 -4.73
C ASP A 75 -18.73 -2.87 -3.90
N ARG A 76 -19.27 -3.45 -2.81
CA ARG A 76 -18.49 -4.25 -1.86
C ARG A 76 -18.07 -5.60 -2.44
N GLU A 77 -18.86 -6.17 -3.35
CA GLU A 77 -18.52 -7.44 -3.98
C GLU A 77 -17.39 -7.23 -4.99
N ALA A 78 -17.48 -6.19 -5.82
CA ALA A 78 -16.39 -5.81 -6.71
C ALA A 78 -15.09 -5.52 -5.93
N PHE A 79 -15.18 -4.86 -4.78
CA PHE A 79 -14.02 -4.62 -3.92
C PHE A 79 -13.36 -5.92 -3.45
N VAL A 80 -14.13 -6.95 -3.07
CA VAL A 80 -13.58 -8.25 -2.67
C VAL A 80 -12.92 -8.97 -3.84
N VAL A 81 -13.57 -9.00 -5.00
CA VAL A 81 -12.99 -9.58 -6.23
C VAL A 81 -11.68 -8.88 -6.59
N TRP A 82 -11.65 -7.56 -6.46
CA TRP A 82 -10.44 -6.79 -6.71
C TRP A 82 -9.33 -7.07 -5.70
N LEU A 83 -9.65 -7.30 -4.42
CA LEU A 83 -8.64 -7.75 -3.44
C LEU A 83 -8.00 -9.08 -3.82
N ASP A 84 -8.77 -10.01 -4.39
CA ASP A 84 -8.24 -11.29 -4.90
C ASP A 84 -7.27 -11.06 -6.07
N GLU A 85 -7.61 -10.15 -7.00
CA GLU A 85 -6.77 -9.78 -8.13
C GLU A 85 -5.45 -9.13 -7.69
N ILE A 86 -5.50 -8.19 -6.75
CA ILE A 86 -4.31 -7.55 -6.18
C ILE A 86 -3.44 -8.57 -5.46
N THR A 87 -4.04 -9.46 -4.67
CA THR A 87 -3.32 -10.53 -3.98
C THR A 87 -2.60 -11.45 -4.98
N ALA A 88 -3.27 -11.82 -6.07
CA ALA A 88 -2.67 -12.63 -7.13
C ALA A 88 -1.50 -11.92 -7.83
N ALA A 89 -1.61 -10.61 -8.08
CA ALA A 89 -0.54 -9.82 -8.70
C ALA A 89 0.73 -9.78 -7.81
N PHE A 90 0.58 -9.50 -6.52
CA PHE A 90 1.70 -9.52 -5.57
C PHE A 90 2.31 -10.92 -5.41
N ALA A 91 1.48 -11.97 -5.39
CA ALA A 91 1.97 -13.35 -5.32
C ALA A 91 2.76 -13.75 -6.57
N ALA A 92 2.30 -13.36 -7.76
CA ALA A 92 3.00 -13.60 -9.02
C ALA A 92 4.35 -12.87 -9.05
N GLU A 93 4.39 -11.62 -8.59
CA GLU A 93 5.62 -10.85 -8.49
C GLU A 93 6.60 -11.45 -7.48
N ALA A 94 6.12 -11.85 -6.30
CA ALA A 94 6.94 -12.53 -5.29
C ALA A 94 7.57 -13.81 -5.86
N LYS A 95 6.79 -14.62 -6.58
CA LYS A 95 7.30 -15.81 -7.27
C LYS A 95 8.38 -15.46 -8.29
N ARG A 96 8.16 -14.43 -9.12
CA ARG A 96 9.13 -13.97 -10.13
C ARG A 96 10.45 -13.55 -9.48
N ARG A 97 10.39 -12.77 -8.39
CA ARG A 97 11.58 -12.33 -7.65
C ARG A 97 12.34 -13.49 -7.03
N ASN A 98 11.64 -14.45 -6.44
CA ASN A 98 12.28 -15.63 -5.86
C ASN A 98 13.01 -16.46 -6.92
N LEU A 99 12.37 -16.72 -8.07
CA LEU A 99 13.00 -17.46 -9.17
C LEU A 99 14.17 -16.72 -9.82
N ALA A 100 14.17 -15.38 -9.78
CA ALA A 100 15.28 -14.57 -10.28
C ALA A 100 16.44 -14.44 -9.27
N GLY A 101 16.18 -14.60 -7.97
CA GLY A 101 17.20 -14.63 -6.91
C GLY A 101 17.87 -15.99 -6.75
N ASP A 102 17.25 -17.07 -7.25
CA ASP A 102 17.77 -18.43 -7.29
C ASP A 102 18.56 -18.77 -8.58
N ALA A 103 18.85 -17.77 -9.43
CA ALA A 103 19.57 -17.88 -10.70
C ALA A 103 20.92 -17.15 -10.65
#